data_AF-A0A0G4FBC3-F1
#
_entry.id   AF-A0A0G4FBC3-F1
#
_cell.length_a   1.000
_cell.length_b   1.000
_cell.length_c   1.000
_cell.angle_alpha   90.00
_cell.angle_beta   90.00
_cell.angle_gamma   90.00
#
_symmetry.space_group_name_H-M   'P 1'
#
loop_
_entity.id
_entity.type
_entity.pdbx_description
1 polymer ?
#
loop_
_entity_poly.entity_id
_entity_poly.type
_entity_poly.pdbx_seq_one_letter_code
_entity_poly.pdbx_strand_id
1 'polypeptide(L)'
;MNSDTQRNLFFSRAIQSVDARTWLEIGCGAEALLSSMVLSRNDTRVFALEVNQESARRASRALASQPLFAGRFEVRNLHSRDLPREKAARSPEAVLFELFGPVASSEGVVETMNFIRKQLSTPNNVTFIPQCASTCIVPVTLDVQTLSSAWRDVDELYVSPKMLLARRFDFATNSLTGTDVALLERLDFQASRIKTKQEHETTLPVSQTGVLRGFAAYITLIAPAPSRKRPRQRWPSCQYEEIPENFLWTSSNASDNSYSRNWRNPIFLLSKPTRVEAGSRLRILATAFLADRRPSYHVHCSVLTKRGAVVDLEEVRISFDDFYPTFTELVPLPARSPSATPRRR
;
A
#
# COMPACT_ATOMS: atom_id res chain seq x y z
N MET A 1 -0.94 11.19 -10.18
CA MET A 1 -1.99 10.16 -10.02
C MET A 1 -2.69 9.83 -11.33
N ASN A 2 -3.41 10.78 -11.94
CA ASN A 2 -4.27 10.50 -13.12
C ASN A 2 -3.53 10.09 -14.40
N SER A 3 -2.28 10.50 -14.58
CA SER A 3 -1.44 10.13 -15.73
C SER A 3 -0.80 8.74 -15.59
N ASP A 4 -1.10 8.01 -14.52
CA ASP A 4 -0.53 6.70 -14.26
C ASP A 4 -1.37 5.60 -14.91
N THR A 5 -0.99 5.26 -16.14
CA THR A 5 -1.73 4.30 -16.96
C THR A 5 -1.83 2.92 -16.32
N GLN A 6 -0.78 2.44 -15.63
CA GLN A 6 -0.78 1.10 -15.02
C GLN A 6 -1.70 1.05 -13.81
N ARG A 7 -1.63 2.06 -12.94
CA ARG A 7 -2.57 2.21 -11.82
C ARG A 7 -4.02 2.30 -12.32
N ASN A 8 -4.27 3.11 -13.35
CA ASN A 8 -5.63 3.25 -13.90
C ASN A 8 -6.14 1.97 -14.55
N LEU A 9 -5.29 1.24 -15.27
CA LEU A 9 -5.65 -0.04 -15.89
C LEU A 9 -5.98 -1.10 -14.83
N PHE A 10 -5.18 -1.19 -13.76
CA PHE A 10 -5.45 -2.09 -12.63
C PHE A 10 -6.84 -1.85 -12.04
N PHE A 11 -7.15 -0.60 -11.67
CA PHE A 11 -8.46 -0.30 -11.08
C PHE A 11 -9.60 -0.45 -12.08
N SER A 12 -9.41 -0.08 -13.34
CA SER A 12 -10.43 -0.29 -14.38
C SER A 12 -10.79 -1.77 -14.52
N ARG A 13 -9.80 -2.66 -14.56
CA ARG A 13 -10.02 -4.13 -14.61
C ARG A 13 -10.69 -4.64 -13.34
N ALA A 14 -10.25 -4.17 -12.17
CA ALA A 14 -10.83 -4.54 -10.89
C ALA A 14 -12.30 -4.12 -10.78
N ILE A 15 -12.64 -2.91 -11.22
CA ILE A 15 -14.01 -2.42 -11.23
C ILE A 15 -14.85 -3.27 -12.18
N GLN A 16 -14.34 -3.58 -13.37
CA GLN A 16 -15.05 -4.42 -14.36
C GLN A 16 -15.28 -5.87 -13.89
N SER A 17 -14.43 -6.42 -13.02
CA SER A 17 -14.57 -7.80 -12.53
C SER A 17 -15.60 -7.96 -11.41
N VAL A 18 -16.10 -6.86 -10.84
CA VAL A 18 -17.06 -6.87 -9.72
C VAL A 18 -18.47 -6.54 -10.20
N ASP A 19 -19.42 -7.45 -9.99
CA ASP A 19 -20.84 -7.19 -10.27
C ASP A 19 -21.50 -6.48 -9.09
N ALA A 20 -21.24 -5.18 -8.96
CA ALA A 20 -21.83 -4.32 -7.94
C ALA A 20 -22.55 -3.13 -8.58
N ARG A 21 -23.76 -2.83 -8.08
CA ARG A 21 -24.58 -1.68 -8.45
C ARG A 21 -24.35 -0.50 -7.51
N THR A 22 -24.03 -0.76 -6.25
CA THR A 22 -23.82 0.30 -5.24
C THR A 22 -22.39 0.29 -4.74
N TRP A 23 -21.75 1.46 -4.81
CA TRP A 23 -20.33 1.62 -4.51
C TRP A 23 -20.12 2.69 -3.45
N LEU A 24 -19.23 2.40 -2.50
CA LEU A 24 -18.64 3.38 -1.59
C LEU A 24 -17.20 3.63 -2.02
N GLU A 25 -16.85 4.87 -2.33
CA GLU A 25 -15.45 5.26 -2.53
C GLU A 25 -14.93 6.03 -1.33
N ILE A 26 -13.73 5.69 -0.85
CA ILE A 26 -13.06 6.38 0.27
C ILE A 26 -11.79 7.07 -0.25
N GLY A 27 -11.76 8.39 -0.12
CA GLY A 27 -10.66 9.22 -0.63
C GLY A 27 -10.75 9.39 -2.14
N CYS A 28 -11.85 9.97 -2.65
CA CYS A 28 -12.06 10.07 -4.10
C CYS A 28 -11.14 11.09 -4.81
N GLY A 29 -10.46 11.94 -4.05
CA GLY A 29 -9.56 12.96 -4.58
C GLY A 29 -10.29 14.02 -5.40
N ALA A 30 -9.55 15.02 -5.88
CA ALA A 30 -10.14 16.18 -6.55
C ALA A 30 -10.80 15.87 -7.91
N GLU A 31 -10.43 14.75 -8.55
CA GLU A 31 -10.82 14.42 -9.92
C GLU A 31 -11.80 13.25 -9.98
N ALA A 32 -12.07 12.57 -8.85
CA ALA A 32 -13.01 11.45 -8.75
C ALA A 32 -12.83 10.41 -9.89
N LEU A 33 -11.58 10.12 -10.24
CA LEU A 33 -11.24 9.32 -11.41
C LEU A 33 -11.80 7.89 -11.29
N LEU A 34 -11.67 7.30 -10.10
CA LEU A 34 -12.17 5.96 -9.80
C LEU A 34 -13.71 5.91 -9.77
N SER A 35 -14.38 6.88 -9.11
CA SER A 35 -15.83 7.08 -9.22
C SER A 35 -16.29 7.13 -10.68
N SER A 36 -15.58 7.87 -11.54
CA SER A 36 -15.90 7.99 -12.96
C SER A 36 -15.81 6.66 -13.70
N MET A 37 -14.81 5.82 -13.39
CA MET A 37 -14.70 4.46 -13.94
C MET A 37 -15.88 3.58 -13.55
N VAL A 38 -16.36 3.68 -12.30
CA VAL A 38 -17.55 2.97 -11.84
C VAL A 38 -18.82 3.47 -12.54
N LEU A 39 -19.01 4.79 -12.62
CA LEU A 39 -20.20 5.42 -13.21
C LEU A 39 -20.26 5.26 -14.73
N SER A 40 -19.15 4.95 -15.38
CA SER A 40 -19.11 4.60 -16.81
C SER A 40 -19.85 3.29 -17.11
N ARG A 41 -20.14 2.48 -16.08
CA ARG A 41 -21.06 1.35 -16.18
C ARG A 41 -22.50 1.84 -16.04
N ASN A 42 -23.40 1.24 -16.82
CA ASN A 42 -24.82 1.48 -16.64
C ASN A 42 -25.27 0.91 -15.28
N ASP A 43 -26.32 1.51 -14.71
CA ASP A 43 -26.99 1.04 -13.48
C ASP A 43 -26.16 1.03 -12.19
N THR A 44 -24.99 1.69 -12.18
CA THR A 44 -24.21 1.88 -10.96
C THR A 44 -24.53 3.20 -10.28
N ARG A 45 -24.40 3.22 -8.94
CA ARG A 45 -24.43 4.40 -8.09
C ARG A 45 -23.18 4.45 -7.22
N VAL A 46 -22.63 5.65 -7.04
CA VAL A 46 -21.42 5.88 -6.25
C VAL A 46 -21.70 6.87 -5.13
N PHE A 47 -21.34 6.50 -3.91
CA PHE A 47 -21.24 7.40 -2.77
C PHE A 47 -19.76 7.57 -2.43
N ALA A 48 -19.22 8.77 -2.62
CA ALA A 48 -17.79 9.05 -2.48
C ALA A 48 -17.51 9.97 -1.28
N LEU A 49 -16.45 9.64 -0.54
CA LEU A 49 -15.99 10.40 0.62
C LEU A 49 -14.63 11.05 0.31
N GLU A 50 -14.47 12.31 0.69
CA GLU A 50 -13.21 13.04 0.60
C GLU A 50 -13.06 13.97 1.80
N VAL A 51 -11.94 13.89 2.51
CA VAL A 51 -11.71 14.67 3.74
C VAL A 51 -11.34 16.12 3.43
N ASN A 52 -10.68 16.38 2.31
CA ASN A 52 -10.34 17.73 1.88
C ASN A 52 -11.53 18.42 1.19
N GLN A 53 -11.98 19.54 1.74
CA GLN A 53 -13.17 20.24 1.27
C GLN A 53 -13.06 20.69 -0.19
N GLU A 54 -11.91 21.23 -0.60
CA GLU A 54 -11.71 21.69 -1.97
C GLU A 54 -11.65 20.53 -2.96
N SER A 55 -10.98 19.43 -2.60
CA SER A 55 -10.99 18.20 -3.39
C SER A 55 -12.41 17.65 -3.55
N ALA A 56 -13.21 17.58 -2.48
CA ALA A 56 -14.59 17.11 -2.54
C ALA A 56 -15.46 17.99 -3.47
N ARG A 57 -15.26 19.30 -3.44
CA ARG A 57 -15.95 20.26 -4.33
C ARG A 57 -15.53 20.09 -5.79
N ARG A 58 -14.24 19.88 -6.04
CA ARG A 58 -13.72 19.60 -7.39
C ARG A 58 -14.24 18.27 -7.93
N ALA A 59 -14.23 17.22 -7.11
CA ALA A 59 -14.79 15.90 -7.44
C ALA A 59 -16.25 15.99 -7.85
N SER A 60 -17.07 16.69 -7.06
CA SER A 60 -18.49 16.90 -7.34
C SER A 60 -18.71 17.58 -8.69
N ARG A 61 -17.91 18.61 -9.00
CA ARG A 61 -17.97 19.32 -10.29
C ARG A 61 -17.50 18.45 -11.45
N ALA A 62 -16.43 17.69 -11.28
CA ALA A 62 -15.92 16.78 -12.29
C ALA A 62 -16.97 15.73 -12.68
N LEU A 63 -17.61 15.08 -11.70
CA LEU A 63 -18.68 14.12 -11.95
C LEU A 63 -19.95 14.78 -12.53
N ALA A 64 -20.32 15.97 -12.06
CA ALA A 64 -21.49 16.69 -12.57
C ALA A 64 -21.35 17.16 -14.02
N SER A 65 -20.11 17.36 -14.49
CA SER A 65 -19.83 17.76 -15.87
C SER A 65 -20.15 16.68 -16.92
N GLN A 66 -20.43 15.45 -16.48
CA GLN A 66 -20.74 14.29 -17.32
C GLN A 66 -22.25 14.01 -17.26
N PRO A 67 -23.05 14.35 -18.28
CA PRO A 67 -24.51 14.20 -18.25
C PRO A 67 -24.97 12.76 -17.95
N LEU A 68 -24.22 11.76 -18.40
CA LEU A 68 -24.52 10.35 -18.17
C LEU A 68 -24.47 9.95 -16.68
N PHE A 69 -23.82 10.74 -15.83
CA PHE A 69 -23.66 10.45 -14.39
C PHE A 69 -24.78 11.09 -13.54
N ALA A 70 -25.66 11.90 -14.14
CA ALA A 70 -26.70 12.63 -13.44
C ALA A 70 -27.56 11.71 -12.56
N GLY A 71 -27.71 12.08 -11.28
CA GLY A 71 -28.51 11.33 -10.30
C GLY A 71 -27.89 10.01 -9.81
N ARG A 72 -26.68 9.65 -10.26
CA ARG A 72 -26.02 8.39 -9.91
C ARG A 72 -24.86 8.53 -8.94
N PHE A 73 -24.50 9.74 -8.52
CA PHE A 73 -23.41 9.95 -7.58
C PHE A 73 -23.78 10.92 -6.46
N GLU A 74 -23.08 10.77 -5.33
CA GLU A 74 -23.09 11.69 -4.21
C GLU A 74 -21.67 11.79 -3.65
N VAL A 75 -21.09 12.98 -3.65
CA VAL A 75 -19.78 13.25 -3.03
C VAL A 75 -20.01 13.98 -1.72
N ARG A 76 -19.32 13.55 -0.65
CA ARG A 76 -19.37 14.19 0.66
C ARG A 76 -17.98 14.60 1.12
N ASN A 77 -17.87 15.86 1.55
CA ASN A 77 -16.74 16.28 2.35
C ASN A 77 -16.90 15.74 3.77
N LEU A 78 -16.29 14.58 4.04
CA LEU A 78 -16.48 13.86 5.28
C LEU A 78 -15.31 12.91 5.51
N HIS A 79 -14.85 12.81 6.75
CA HIS A 79 -13.95 11.73 7.13
C HIS A 79 -14.71 10.41 7.14
N SER A 80 -14.10 9.34 6.62
CA SER A 80 -14.61 7.96 6.73
C SER A 80 -15.06 7.52 8.15
N ARG A 81 -14.53 8.15 9.22
CA ARG A 81 -14.88 7.88 10.62
C ARG A 81 -16.18 8.52 11.07
N ASP A 82 -16.60 9.56 10.37
CA ASP A 82 -17.79 10.33 10.69
C ASP A 82 -18.97 9.88 9.82
N LEU A 83 -18.81 8.78 9.07
CA LEU A 83 -19.85 8.19 8.26
C LEU A 83 -21.06 7.81 9.16
N PRO A 84 -22.21 8.48 9.02
CA PRO A 84 -23.37 8.18 9.86
C PRO A 84 -23.85 6.76 9.58
N ARG A 85 -24.18 6.01 10.64
CA ARG A 85 -24.71 4.62 10.52
C ARG A 85 -25.91 4.53 9.58
N GLU A 86 -26.79 5.52 9.61
CA GLU A 86 -27.99 5.59 8.76
C GLU A 86 -27.66 5.78 7.27
N LYS A 87 -26.51 6.36 6.92
CA LYS A 87 -26.03 6.47 5.54
C LYS A 87 -25.13 5.31 5.12
N ALA A 88 -24.43 4.69 6.07
CA ALA A 88 -23.81 3.38 5.88
C ALA A 88 -24.85 2.28 5.58
N ALA A 89 -26.10 2.48 5.99
CA ALA A 89 -27.25 1.62 5.66
C ALA A 89 -27.67 1.63 4.17
N ARG A 90 -27.01 2.41 3.29
CA ARG A 90 -27.11 2.19 1.84
C ARG A 90 -26.39 0.91 1.37
N SER A 91 -25.79 0.14 2.29
CA SER A 91 -25.21 -1.21 2.10
C SER A 91 -24.48 -1.33 0.76
N PRO A 92 -23.35 -0.63 0.58
CA PRO A 92 -22.59 -0.75 -0.66
C PRO A 92 -22.23 -2.20 -0.91
N GLU A 93 -22.42 -2.66 -2.15
CA GLU A 93 -22.00 -3.99 -2.60
C GLU A 93 -20.48 -4.03 -2.82
N ALA A 94 -19.86 -2.88 -3.08
CA ALA A 94 -18.41 -2.75 -3.21
C ALA A 94 -17.85 -1.49 -2.54
N VAL A 95 -16.64 -1.61 -1.98
CA VAL A 95 -15.87 -0.52 -1.39
C VAL A 95 -14.58 -0.34 -2.17
N LEU A 96 -14.37 0.86 -2.71
CA LEU A 96 -13.24 1.24 -3.53
C LEU A 96 -12.39 2.28 -2.79
N PHE A 97 -11.08 2.11 -2.78
CA PHE A 97 -10.18 3.05 -2.11
C PHE A 97 -8.77 2.96 -2.69
N GLU A 98 -8.03 4.06 -2.58
CA GLU A 98 -6.59 4.09 -2.74
C GLU A 98 -6.00 4.96 -1.64
N LEU A 99 -5.60 4.30 -0.55
CA LEU A 99 -5.03 4.95 0.64
C LEU A 99 -3.66 4.33 0.91
N PHE A 100 -2.79 4.37 -0.10
CA PHE A 100 -1.49 3.71 -0.10
C PHE A 100 -0.39 4.75 -0.26
N GLY A 101 0.59 4.73 0.65
CA GLY A 101 1.79 5.57 0.57
C GLY A 101 3.02 4.79 0.13
N PRO A 102 4.23 5.11 0.66
CA PRO A 102 5.45 4.34 0.41
C PRO A 102 5.42 2.90 0.95
N VAL A 103 4.58 2.65 1.96
CA VAL A 103 4.27 1.33 2.53
C VAL A 103 2.76 1.18 2.50
N ALA A 104 2.22 -0.02 2.21
CA ALA A 104 0.79 -0.20 1.95
C ALA A 104 -0.09 0.32 3.09
N SER A 105 0.32 0.17 4.35
CA SER A 105 -0.43 0.67 5.49
C SER A 105 -0.13 2.12 5.90
N SER A 106 0.85 2.80 5.30
CA SER A 106 1.41 4.06 5.84
C SER A 106 0.42 5.22 5.89
N GLU A 107 -0.66 5.16 5.11
CA GLU A 107 -1.70 6.20 5.06
C GLU A 107 -2.97 5.83 5.83
N GLY A 108 -2.85 4.92 6.80
CA GLY A 108 -3.94 4.63 7.74
C GLY A 108 -5.09 3.79 7.16
N VAL A 109 -4.84 3.08 6.06
CA VAL A 109 -5.84 2.20 5.43
C VAL A 109 -6.35 1.12 6.40
N VAL A 110 -5.49 0.61 7.29
CA VAL A 110 -5.86 -0.45 8.25
C VAL A 110 -6.89 0.03 9.27
N GLU A 111 -6.65 1.19 9.90
CA GLU A 111 -7.62 1.80 10.82
C GLU A 111 -8.93 2.08 10.07
N THR A 112 -8.82 2.68 8.87
CA THR A 112 -9.97 3.09 8.07
C THR A 112 -10.84 1.91 7.65
N MET A 113 -10.26 0.84 7.11
CA MET A 113 -11.01 -0.34 6.68
C MET A 113 -11.62 -1.10 7.86
N ASN A 114 -10.88 -1.22 8.98
CA ASN A 114 -11.42 -1.82 10.20
C ASN A 114 -12.58 -1.00 10.78
N PHE A 115 -12.56 0.32 10.64
CA PHE A 115 -13.67 1.18 11.03
C PHE A 115 -14.87 1.01 10.10
N ILE A 116 -14.66 1.12 8.79
CA ILE A 116 -15.72 1.03 7.77
C ILE A 116 -16.45 -0.29 7.88
N ARG A 117 -15.72 -1.41 8.02
CA ARG A 117 -16.34 -2.73 8.15
C ARG A 117 -17.30 -2.83 9.35
N LYS A 118 -17.02 -2.14 10.46
CA LYS A 118 -17.92 -2.10 11.63
C LYS A 118 -19.18 -1.28 11.39
N GLN A 119 -19.18 -0.38 10.41
CA GLN A 119 -20.34 0.43 10.06
C GLN A 119 -21.21 -0.23 8.99
N LEU A 120 -20.67 -1.15 8.19
CA LEU A 120 -21.42 -1.88 7.18
C LEU A 120 -22.42 -2.84 7.82
N SER A 121 -23.66 -2.88 7.30
CA SER A 121 -24.71 -3.78 7.79
C SER A 121 -24.46 -5.25 7.40
N THR A 122 -23.85 -5.50 6.24
CA THR A 122 -23.56 -6.83 5.71
C THR A 122 -22.09 -6.97 5.29
N PRO A 123 -21.13 -6.85 6.22
CA PRO A 123 -19.71 -6.72 5.90
C PRO A 123 -19.10 -7.93 5.16
N ASN A 124 -19.75 -9.09 5.21
CA ASN A 124 -19.30 -10.31 4.52
C ASN A 124 -19.74 -10.39 3.06
N ASN A 125 -20.67 -9.53 2.62
CA ASN A 125 -21.19 -9.50 1.26
C ASN A 125 -20.62 -8.32 0.45
N VAL A 126 -19.69 -7.56 1.02
CA VAL A 126 -19.12 -6.37 0.40
C VAL A 126 -17.76 -6.68 -0.20
N THR A 127 -17.58 -6.38 -1.48
CA THR A 127 -16.30 -6.55 -2.16
C THR A 127 -15.41 -5.32 -2.00
N PHE A 128 -14.31 -5.46 -1.28
CA PHE A 128 -13.27 -4.44 -1.20
C PHE A 128 -12.33 -4.49 -2.42
N ILE A 129 -12.02 -3.31 -2.96
CA ILE A 129 -11.07 -3.10 -4.06
C ILE A 129 -9.99 -2.09 -3.63
N PRO A 130 -8.71 -2.50 -3.59
CA PRO A 130 -8.20 -3.86 -3.83
C PRO A 130 -8.64 -4.88 -2.75
N GLN A 131 -8.50 -6.18 -3.05
CA GLN A 131 -8.77 -7.26 -2.08
C GLN A 131 -7.60 -7.47 -1.12
N CYS A 132 -6.37 -7.28 -1.61
CA CYS A 132 -5.17 -7.42 -0.81
C CYS A 132 -4.17 -6.34 -1.19
N ALA A 133 -3.41 -5.87 -0.21
CA ALA A 133 -2.18 -5.12 -0.42
C ALA A 133 -1.07 -5.75 0.42
N SER A 134 0.15 -5.84 -0.09
CA SER A 134 1.30 -6.29 0.68
C SER A 134 2.50 -5.39 0.44
N THR A 135 3.30 -5.18 1.47
CA THR A 135 4.61 -4.53 1.33
C THR A 135 5.69 -5.59 1.43
N CYS A 136 6.51 -5.70 0.39
CA CYS A 136 7.68 -6.58 0.34
C CYS A 136 8.94 -5.75 0.53
N ILE A 137 9.97 -6.35 1.11
CA ILE A 137 11.29 -5.75 1.30
C ILE A 137 12.39 -6.63 0.70
N VAL A 138 13.37 -5.98 0.09
CA VAL A 138 14.49 -6.59 -0.60
C VAL A 138 15.79 -6.10 0.03
N PRO A 139 16.68 -6.99 0.50
CA PRO A 139 18.00 -6.60 0.96
C PRO A 139 18.84 -6.07 -0.19
N VAL A 140 19.35 -4.85 -0.08
CA VAL A 140 19.99 -4.16 -1.20
C VAL A 140 21.43 -3.74 -0.90
N THR A 141 22.23 -3.80 -1.96
CA THR A 141 23.42 -2.96 -2.09
C THR A 141 22.96 -1.56 -2.52
N LEU A 142 23.66 -0.53 -2.06
CA LEU A 142 23.52 0.81 -2.63
C LEU A 142 24.93 1.26 -2.98
N ASP A 143 25.17 1.51 -4.25
CA ASP A 143 26.33 2.28 -4.67
C ASP A 143 25.86 3.71 -4.96
N VAL A 144 26.42 4.68 -4.24
CA VAL A 144 26.06 6.09 -4.40
C VAL A 144 26.38 6.56 -5.83
N GLN A 145 27.37 5.95 -6.48
CA GLN A 145 27.68 6.23 -7.89
C GLN A 145 26.58 5.72 -8.83
N THR A 146 26.02 4.52 -8.61
CA THR A 146 24.89 4.01 -9.41
C THR A 146 23.59 4.77 -9.13
N LEU A 147 23.39 5.23 -7.89
CA LEU A 147 22.30 6.15 -7.55
C LEU A 147 22.41 7.45 -8.36
N SER A 148 23.60 8.05 -8.49
CA SER A 148 23.76 9.30 -9.26
C SER A 148 23.52 9.16 -10.77
N SER A 149 23.85 8.00 -11.37
CA SER A 149 23.71 7.79 -12.82
C SER A 149 22.30 7.39 -13.25
N ALA A 150 21.57 6.64 -12.42
CA ALA A 150 20.18 6.25 -12.70
C ALA A 150 19.16 7.33 -12.32
N TRP A 151 19.59 8.36 -11.58
CA TRP A 151 18.72 9.39 -10.99
C TRP A 151 19.12 10.80 -11.43
N ARG A 152 19.40 10.97 -12.74
CA ARG A 152 19.79 12.26 -13.33
C ARG A 152 18.75 13.38 -13.14
N ASP A 153 17.52 13.05 -12.75
CA ASP A 153 16.50 13.99 -12.32
C ASP A 153 16.43 14.02 -10.78
N VAL A 154 17.23 14.91 -10.19
CA VAL A 154 17.47 15.02 -8.73
C VAL A 154 16.21 15.38 -7.92
N ASP A 155 15.14 15.85 -8.58
CA ASP A 155 13.85 16.20 -7.96
C ASP A 155 13.04 14.98 -7.45
N GLU A 156 13.50 13.76 -7.76
CA GLU A 156 12.77 12.52 -7.47
C GLU A 156 13.24 11.76 -6.22
N LEU A 157 14.23 12.29 -5.49
CA LEU A 157 14.82 11.67 -4.30
C LEU A 157 14.60 12.49 -3.03
N TYR A 158 14.03 11.86 -2.01
CA TYR A 158 14.13 12.37 -0.63
C TYR A 158 15.17 11.56 0.14
N VAL A 159 16.06 12.25 0.85
CA VAL A 159 17.14 11.65 1.64
C VAL A 159 16.98 12.03 3.10
N SER A 160 17.06 11.02 3.97
CA SER A 160 17.18 11.19 5.42
C SER A 160 18.20 10.18 5.97
N PRO A 161 18.67 10.35 7.22
CA PRO A 161 19.61 9.40 7.84
C PRO A 161 19.08 7.95 7.91
N LYS A 162 17.76 7.76 7.97
CA LYS A 162 17.15 6.43 8.09
C LYS A 162 16.62 5.87 6.77
N MET A 163 16.43 6.70 5.75
CA MET A 163 15.67 6.30 4.58
C MET A 163 15.96 7.16 3.35
N LEU A 164 15.89 6.51 2.19
CA LEU A 164 15.74 7.15 0.88
C LEU A 164 14.30 6.93 0.37
N LEU A 165 13.65 7.92 -0.22
CA LEU A 165 12.43 7.71 -1.01
C LEU A 165 12.72 7.94 -2.48
N ALA A 166 12.68 6.85 -3.25
CA ALA A 166 12.99 6.82 -4.66
C ALA A 166 11.70 6.71 -5.48
N ARG A 167 11.51 7.53 -6.52
CA ARG A 167 10.44 7.23 -7.48
C ARG A 167 10.73 5.96 -8.31
N ARG A 168 12.01 5.68 -8.54
CA ARG A 168 12.50 4.52 -9.30
C ARG A 168 13.65 3.85 -8.54
N PHE A 169 13.61 2.53 -8.45
CA PHE A 169 14.69 1.76 -7.83
C PHE A 169 14.78 0.39 -8.47
N ASP A 170 15.86 0.14 -9.20
CA ASP A 170 16.06 -1.11 -9.94
C ASP A 170 16.50 -2.23 -9.00
N PHE A 171 15.56 -3.08 -8.58
CA PHE A 171 15.84 -4.21 -7.70
C PHE A 171 16.74 -5.25 -8.36
N ALA A 172 16.64 -5.46 -9.67
CA ALA A 172 17.39 -6.50 -10.37
C ALA A 172 18.91 -6.29 -10.25
N THR A 173 19.37 -5.03 -10.28
CA THR A 173 20.80 -4.69 -10.22
C THR A 173 21.31 -4.45 -8.80
N ASN A 174 20.42 -4.15 -7.85
CA ASN A 174 20.80 -3.77 -6.48
C ASN A 174 20.45 -4.83 -5.42
N SER A 175 19.72 -5.90 -5.76
CA SER A 175 19.28 -6.92 -4.80
C SER A 175 20.39 -7.92 -4.43
N LEU A 176 20.69 -8.09 -3.15
CA LEU A 176 21.62 -9.13 -2.66
C LEU A 176 21.08 -10.56 -2.73
N THR A 177 19.77 -10.70 -2.86
CA THR A 177 19.04 -11.98 -2.81
C THR A 177 18.48 -12.36 -4.19
N GLY A 178 18.87 -11.62 -5.23
CA GLY A 178 18.33 -11.79 -6.58
C GLY A 178 16.84 -11.47 -6.57
N THR A 179 16.02 -12.48 -6.85
CA THR A 179 14.57 -12.32 -6.82
C THR A 179 13.97 -12.47 -5.43
N ASP A 180 14.57 -13.22 -4.51
CA ASP A 180 13.90 -13.56 -3.24
C ASP A 180 13.66 -12.33 -2.36
N VAL A 181 12.45 -12.21 -1.80
CA VAL A 181 12.02 -11.05 -1.00
C VAL A 181 11.45 -11.49 0.35
N ALA A 182 11.50 -10.59 1.34
CA ALA A 182 10.81 -10.78 2.61
C ALA A 182 9.51 -9.97 2.67
N LEU A 183 8.53 -10.47 3.40
CA LEU A 183 7.24 -9.79 3.61
C LEU A 183 7.36 -8.85 4.82
N LEU A 184 7.01 -7.58 4.66
CA LEU A 184 6.88 -6.64 5.77
C LEU A 184 5.47 -6.66 6.37
N GLU A 185 4.46 -6.69 5.51
CA GLU A 185 3.06 -6.73 5.92
C GLU A 185 2.17 -7.27 4.80
N ARG A 186 1.02 -7.83 5.20
CA ARG A 186 -0.04 -8.23 4.29
C ARG A 186 -1.40 -7.79 4.82
N LEU A 187 -2.12 -7.02 4.02
CA LEU A 187 -3.41 -6.44 4.34
C LEU A 187 -4.48 -7.17 3.51
N ASP A 188 -5.20 -8.09 4.15
CA ASP A 188 -6.36 -8.75 3.54
C ASP A 188 -7.62 -7.94 3.82
N PHE A 189 -8.10 -7.23 2.79
CA PHE A 189 -9.31 -6.40 2.87
C PHE A 189 -10.60 -7.21 2.72
N GLN A 190 -10.53 -8.53 2.53
CA GLN A 190 -11.69 -9.42 2.59
C GLN A 190 -11.82 -10.09 3.97
N ALA A 191 -10.74 -10.14 4.75
CA ALA A 191 -10.77 -10.64 6.11
C ALA A 191 -11.74 -9.82 6.99
N SER A 192 -12.40 -10.50 7.93
CA SER A 192 -13.34 -9.90 8.89
C SER A 192 -12.70 -8.81 9.76
N ARG A 193 -11.37 -8.83 9.91
CA ARG A 193 -10.58 -7.78 10.54
C ARG A 193 -9.13 -7.86 10.08
N ILE A 194 -8.54 -6.71 9.77
CA ILE A 194 -7.10 -6.60 9.49
C ILE A 194 -6.36 -6.52 10.82
N LYS A 195 -5.32 -7.34 10.98
CA LYS A 195 -4.47 -7.34 12.17
C LYS A 195 -3.72 -6.01 12.29
N THR A 196 -3.72 -5.45 13.50
CA THR A 196 -3.04 -4.19 13.83
C THR A 196 -1.59 -4.38 14.29
N LYS A 197 -1.14 -5.62 14.46
CA LYS A 197 0.27 -5.99 14.60
C LYS A 197 0.50 -7.20 13.70
N GLN A 198 1.55 -7.15 12.89
CA GLN A 198 1.98 -8.25 12.04
C GLN A 198 3.46 -8.51 12.26
N GLU A 199 3.86 -9.77 12.22
CA GLU A 199 5.24 -10.20 12.40
C GLU A 199 5.51 -11.30 11.37
N HIS A 200 6.61 -11.15 10.66
CA HIS A 200 7.02 -12.04 9.59
C HIS A 200 8.50 -12.34 9.71
N GLU A 201 8.84 -13.62 9.79
CA GLU A 201 10.20 -14.09 9.71
C GLU A 201 10.45 -14.71 8.35
N THR A 202 11.51 -14.30 7.67
CA THR A 202 11.91 -14.84 6.36
C THR A 202 13.41 -15.06 6.33
N THR A 203 13.84 -16.18 5.76
CA THR A 203 15.27 -16.45 5.55
C THR A 203 15.58 -16.52 4.06
N LEU A 204 16.31 -15.52 3.56
CA LEU A 204 16.62 -15.35 2.14
C LEU A 204 18.05 -15.81 1.82
N PRO A 205 18.29 -16.51 0.69
CA PRO A 205 19.64 -16.82 0.24
C PRO A 205 20.32 -15.55 -0.31
N VAL A 206 21.60 -15.35 0.05
CA VAL A 206 22.42 -14.30 -0.58
C VAL A 206 22.96 -14.85 -1.89
N SER A 207 22.48 -14.31 -3.02
CA SER A 207 22.86 -14.76 -4.36
C SER A 207 24.17 -14.12 -4.84
N GLN A 208 24.48 -12.92 -4.34
CA GLN A 208 25.69 -12.18 -4.70
C GLN A 208 26.40 -11.56 -3.49
N THR A 209 27.73 -11.56 -3.54
CA THR A 209 28.56 -10.91 -2.51
C THR A 209 28.46 -9.39 -2.66
N GLY A 210 28.26 -8.68 -1.55
CA GLY A 210 28.15 -7.24 -1.58
C GLY A 210 28.11 -6.62 -0.18
N VAL A 211 27.77 -5.32 -0.13
CA VAL A 211 27.57 -4.60 1.12
C VAL A 211 26.09 -4.34 1.31
N LEU A 212 25.49 -5.01 2.29
CA LEU A 212 24.12 -4.76 2.72
C LEU A 212 24.05 -3.36 3.34
N ARG A 213 23.26 -2.49 2.71
CA ARG A 213 23.05 -1.11 3.18
C ARG A 213 21.65 -0.83 3.68
N GLY A 214 20.71 -1.73 3.42
CA GLY A 214 19.33 -1.49 3.77
C GLY A 214 18.36 -2.44 3.09
N PHE A 215 17.09 -2.05 3.17
CA PHE A 215 15.97 -2.79 2.63
C PHE A 215 15.13 -1.86 1.76
N ALA A 216 15.11 -2.11 0.45
CA ALA A 216 14.23 -1.41 -0.45
C ALA A 216 12.85 -2.07 -0.42
N ALA A 217 11.78 -1.28 -0.29
CA ALA A 217 10.42 -1.78 -0.18
C ALA A 217 9.59 -1.42 -1.40
N TYR A 218 8.58 -2.24 -1.68
CA TYR A 218 7.58 -1.98 -2.70
C TYR A 218 6.23 -2.59 -2.31
N ILE A 219 5.17 -2.02 -2.87
CA ILE A 219 3.80 -2.46 -2.63
C ILE A 219 3.36 -3.34 -3.79
N THR A 220 2.58 -4.35 -3.44
CA THR A 220 1.82 -5.18 -4.36
C THR A 220 0.35 -5.09 -4.03
N LEU A 221 -0.50 -4.98 -5.05
CA LEU A 221 -1.96 -4.94 -4.91
C LEU A 221 -2.56 -6.12 -5.67
N ILE A 222 -3.62 -6.71 -5.10
CA ILE A 222 -4.40 -7.77 -5.72
C ILE A 222 -5.85 -7.32 -5.78
N ALA A 223 -6.41 -7.23 -6.99
CA ALA A 223 -7.81 -6.94 -7.25
C ALA A 223 -8.66 -8.23 -7.25
N PRO A 224 -10.01 -8.14 -7.26
CA PRO A 224 -10.85 -9.31 -7.47
C PRO A 224 -10.56 -9.98 -8.81
N ALA A 225 -10.30 -11.30 -8.80
CA ALA A 225 -10.08 -12.06 -10.02
C ALA A 225 -11.38 -12.15 -10.85
N PRO A 226 -11.33 -11.98 -12.19
CA PRO A 226 -12.48 -12.29 -13.03
C PRO A 226 -12.79 -13.80 -12.95
N SER A 227 -14.06 -14.16 -13.07
CA SER A 227 -14.57 -15.54 -12.94
C SER A 227 -14.05 -16.56 -13.98
N ARG A 228 -13.12 -16.19 -14.86
CA ARG A 228 -12.59 -17.05 -15.94
C ARG A 228 -11.10 -17.36 -15.75
N LYS A 229 -10.78 -18.66 -15.71
CA LYS A 229 -9.41 -19.22 -15.72
C LYS A 229 -8.72 -18.92 -17.06
N ARG A 230 -7.58 -18.23 -17.04
CA ARG A 230 -6.74 -17.90 -18.22
C ARG A 230 -5.23 -17.84 -17.86
N PRO A 231 -4.33 -17.85 -18.85
CA PRO A 231 -3.09 -18.62 -18.80
C PRO A 231 -1.93 -17.94 -18.06
N ARG A 232 -0.94 -18.78 -17.77
CA ARG A 232 0.05 -18.69 -16.69
C ARG A 232 1.30 -17.95 -17.12
N GLN A 233 1.75 -16.98 -16.31
CA GLN A 233 3.09 -16.40 -16.42
C GLN A 233 3.78 -16.39 -15.05
N ARG A 234 4.94 -17.04 -14.99
CA ARG A 234 5.77 -17.19 -13.78
C ARG A 234 6.71 -15.99 -13.64
N TRP A 235 6.81 -15.42 -12.44
CA TRP A 235 7.93 -14.55 -12.07
C TRP A 235 8.40 -14.91 -10.66
N PRO A 236 9.72 -14.98 -10.39
CA PRO A 236 10.21 -15.54 -9.15
C PRO A 236 10.09 -14.46 -8.06
N SER A 237 9.42 -14.78 -6.93
CA SER A 237 9.57 -14.20 -5.58
C SER A 237 8.28 -13.90 -4.82
N CYS A 238 7.11 -13.89 -5.46
CA CYS A 238 5.87 -13.96 -4.70
C CYS A 238 5.63 -15.42 -4.30
N GLN A 239 5.07 -15.67 -3.11
CA GLN A 239 4.56 -17.00 -2.74
C GLN A 239 3.40 -17.50 -3.66
N TYR A 240 3.07 -16.72 -4.70
CA TYR A 240 2.20 -17.13 -5.78
C TYR A 240 3.04 -17.68 -6.93
N GLU A 241 2.69 -18.87 -7.40
CA GLU A 241 3.36 -19.50 -8.55
C GLU A 241 3.13 -18.73 -9.87
N GLU A 242 2.19 -17.79 -9.90
CA GLU A 242 1.66 -17.09 -11.07
C GLU A 242 1.35 -15.62 -10.72
N ILE A 243 1.73 -14.64 -11.56
CA ILE A 243 1.29 -13.24 -11.42
C ILE A 243 -0.08 -13.14 -12.07
N PRO A 244 -1.16 -12.88 -11.32
CA PRO A 244 -2.48 -12.88 -11.92
C PRO A 244 -2.76 -11.49 -12.56
N GLU A 245 -3.56 -11.44 -13.64
CA GLU A 245 -3.83 -10.20 -14.42
C GLU A 245 -4.43 -9.03 -13.62
N ASN A 246 -4.92 -9.34 -12.42
CA ASN A 246 -5.48 -8.48 -11.38
C ASN A 246 -4.42 -8.06 -10.34
N PHE A 247 -3.14 -8.01 -10.71
CA PHE A 247 -2.03 -7.66 -9.83
C PHE A 247 -1.35 -6.36 -10.28
N LEU A 248 -0.99 -5.49 -9.33
CA LEU A 248 -0.22 -4.27 -9.59
C LEU A 248 0.97 -4.18 -8.63
N TRP A 249 2.06 -3.65 -9.12
CA TRP A 249 3.33 -3.47 -8.43
C TRP A 249 3.67 -1.98 -8.47
N THR A 250 4.23 -1.46 -7.39
CA THR A 250 4.59 -0.04 -7.32
C THR A 250 6.06 0.24 -7.64
N SER A 251 6.86 -0.80 -7.95
CA SER A 251 8.28 -0.62 -8.25
C SER A 251 8.65 -1.01 -9.67
N SER A 252 9.73 -0.38 -10.12
CA SER A 252 10.34 -0.53 -11.45
C SER A 252 11.65 -1.30 -11.35
N ASN A 253 11.76 -2.43 -12.05
CA ASN A 253 13.07 -2.72 -12.65
C ASN A 253 13.29 -1.70 -13.77
N ALA A 254 14.54 -1.32 -14.06
CA ALA A 254 14.83 -0.32 -15.11
C ALA A 254 14.28 -0.72 -16.50
N SER A 255 14.12 -2.04 -16.72
CA SER A 255 13.55 -2.63 -17.93
C SER A 255 12.02 -2.80 -17.89
N ASP A 256 11.38 -2.56 -16.74
CA ASP A 256 9.96 -2.80 -16.56
C ASP A 256 9.14 -1.54 -16.92
N ASN A 257 8.27 -1.69 -17.92
CA ASN A 257 7.31 -0.65 -18.33
C ASN A 257 5.93 -0.83 -17.67
N SER A 258 5.77 -1.82 -16.79
CA SER A 258 4.48 -2.25 -16.22
C SER A 258 4.23 -1.81 -14.77
N TYR A 259 4.97 -0.82 -14.26
CA TYR A 259 4.85 -0.33 -12.89
C TYR A 259 4.11 1.02 -12.78
N SER A 260 3.54 1.27 -11.60
CA SER A 260 2.94 2.56 -11.25
C SER A 260 4.01 3.57 -10.78
N ARG A 261 3.98 4.77 -11.34
CA ARG A 261 4.92 5.89 -11.08
C ARG A 261 4.46 6.84 -9.97
N ASN A 262 3.27 6.63 -9.42
CA ASN A 262 2.71 7.51 -8.38
C ASN A 262 3.32 7.27 -7.00
N TRP A 263 3.73 6.03 -6.71
CA TRP A 263 4.28 5.68 -5.40
C TRP A 263 5.81 5.73 -5.43
N ARG A 264 6.40 6.21 -4.33
CA ARG A 264 7.84 6.16 -4.11
C ARG A 264 8.19 4.87 -3.37
N ASN A 265 9.27 4.22 -3.78
CA ASN A 265 9.84 3.05 -3.13
C ASN A 265 10.78 3.51 -2.01
N PRO A 266 10.45 3.23 -0.74
CA PRO A 266 11.34 3.57 0.35
C PRO A 266 12.50 2.59 0.43
N ILE A 267 13.65 3.07 0.85
CA ILE A 267 14.83 2.26 1.13
C ILE A 267 15.23 2.54 2.57
N PHE A 268 14.98 1.58 3.45
CA PHE A 268 15.28 1.66 4.87
C PHE A 268 16.78 1.40 5.07
N LEU A 269 17.51 2.40 5.56
CA LEU A 269 18.95 2.37 5.66
C LEU A 269 19.41 1.75 6.98
N LEU A 270 20.44 0.91 6.88
CA LEU A 270 21.26 0.48 8.01
C LEU A 270 22.23 1.62 8.37
N SER A 271 22.37 1.94 9.65
CA SER A 271 23.43 2.84 10.15
C SER A 271 24.83 2.24 9.96
N LYS A 272 24.96 0.90 9.94
CA LYS A 272 26.21 0.17 9.75
C LYS A 272 26.12 -0.77 8.55
N PRO A 273 26.56 -0.32 7.36
CA PRO A 273 26.68 -1.16 6.19
C PRO A 273 27.52 -2.41 6.50
N THR A 274 27.02 -3.59 6.11
CA THR A 274 27.65 -4.87 6.47
C THR A 274 27.96 -5.68 5.21
N ARG A 275 29.21 -6.17 5.10
CA ARG A 275 29.59 -7.06 4.00
C ARG A 275 28.93 -8.43 4.19
N VAL A 276 28.32 -8.94 3.13
CA VAL A 276 27.70 -10.26 3.07
C VAL A 276 28.26 -11.05 1.90
N GLU A 277 28.45 -12.35 2.10
CA GLU A 277 29.02 -13.24 1.07
C GLU A 277 27.94 -14.07 0.39
N ALA A 278 28.03 -14.20 -0.94
CA ALA A 278 27.21 -15.13 -1.72
C ALA A 278 27.24 -16.52 -1.11
N GLY A 279 26.07 -17.15 -0.95
CA GLY A 279 25.89 -18.44 -0.28
C GLY A 279 25.68 -18.37 1.23
N SER A 280 25.75 -17.18 1.84
CA SER A 280 25.19 -16.94 3.18
C SER A 280 23.67 -16.85 3.10
N ARG A 281 23.00 -16.73 4.26
CA ARG A 281 21.55 -16.44 4.32
C ARG A 281 21.29 -15.21 5.18
N LEU A 282 20.28 -14.42 4.82
CA LEU A 282 19.78 -13.32 5.62
C LEU A 282 18.51 -13.77 6.33
N ARG A 283 18.53 -13.81 7.65
CA ARG A 283 17.32 -13.96 8.47
C ARG A 283 16.77 -12.57 8.73
N ILE A 284 15.52 -12.34 8.37
CA ILE A 284 14.84 -11.05 8.48
C ILE A 284 13.60 -11.25 9.32
N LEU A 285 13.50 -10.51 10.41
CA LEU A 285 12.31 -10.39 11.24
C LEU A 285 11.71 -9.00 11.01
N ALA A 286 10.57 -8.97 10.31
CA ALA A 286 9.84 -7.76 10.00
C ALA A 286 8.60 -7.66 10.90
N THR A 287 8.38 -6.50 11.53
CA THR A 287 7.19 -6.23 12.35
C THR A 287 6.55 -4.93 11.91
N ALA A 288 5.23 -4.95 11.73
CA ALA A 288 4.42 -3.79 11.39
C ALA A 288 3.40 -3.51 12.52
N PHE A 289 3.36 -2.28 13.02
CA PHE A 289 2.44 -1.80 14.04
C PHE A 289 1.46 -0.81 13.40
N LEU A 290 0.20 -1.21 13.28
CA LEU A 290 -0.83 -0.62 12.40
C LEU A 290 -2.10 -0.25 13.17
N ALA A 291 -1.96 0.02 14.47
CA ALA A 291 -3.11 0.21 15.38
C ALA A 291 -3.78 1.58 15.24
N ASP A 292 -3.06 2.56 14.72
CA ASP A 292 -3.52 3.94 14.53
C ASP A 292 -3.07 4.50 13.17
N ARG A 293 -3.15 5.82 13.01
CA ARG A 293 -2.81 6.55 11.77
C ARG A 293 -1.34 6.76 11.57
N ARG A 294 -0.52 6.50 12.58
CA ARG A 294 0.91 6.73 12.58
C ARG A 294 1.62 5.39 12.74
N PRO A 295 1.50 4.50 11.73
CA PRO A 295 2.09 3.17 11.82
C PRO A 295 3.61 3.24 11.97
N SER A 296 4.18 2.16 12.49
CA SER A 296 5.63 1.96 12.55
C SER A 296 6.02 0.57 12.06
N TYR A 297 7.26 0.49 11.58
CA TYR A 297 7.83 -0.66 10.90
C TYR A 297 9.22 -0.92 11.43
N HIS A 298 9.47 -2.17 11.78
CA HIS A 298 10.69 -2.62 12.40
C HIS A 298 11.24 -3.77 11.56
N VAL A 299 12.50 -3.67 11.14
CA VAL A 299 13.17 -4.71 10.36
C VAL A 299 14.47 -5.04 11.07
N HIS A 300 14.50 -6.20 11.72
CA HIS A 300 15.71 -6.78 12.30
C HIS A 300 16.30 -7.80 11.33
N CYS A 301 17.62 -7.79 11.16
CA CYS A 301 18.30 -8.69 10.25
C CYS A 301 19.51 -9.35 10.91
N SER A 302 19.77 -10.61 10.58
CA SER A 302 21.01 -11.29 10.91
C SER A 302 21.54 -12.09 9.73
N VAL A 303 22.86 -12.24 9.67
CA VAL A 303 23.56 -13.01 8.63
C VAL A 303 23.88 -14.38 9.19
N LEU A 304 23.36 -15.41 8.55
CA LEU A 304 23.75 -16.80 8.75
C LEU A 304 24.89 -17.10 7.77
N THR A 305 26.12 -17.07 8.28
CA THR A 305 27.30 -17.31 7.45
C THR A 305 27.35 -18.77 6.98
N LYS A 306 28.13 -19.04 5.92
CA LYS A 306 28.39 -20.41 5.43
C LYS A 306 28.94 -21.36 6.50
N ARG A 307 29.60 -20.81 7.52
CA ARG A 307 30.20 -21.55 8.63
C ARG A 307 29.23 -21.78 9.80
N GLY A 308 27.97 -21.38 9.65
CA GLY A 308 26.94 -21.51 10.68
C GLY A 308 26.99 -20.44 11.79
N ALA A 309 27.94 -19.51 11.74
CA ALA A 309 27.95 -18.37 12.67
C ALA A 309 26.79 -17.41 12.34
N VAL A 310 26.12 -16.93 13.37
CA VAL A 310 25.09 -15.89 13.29
C VAL A 310 25.73 -14.55 13.62
N VAL A 311 25.61 -13.59 12.72
CA VAL A 311 26.02 -12.20 12.93
C VAL A 311 24.76 -11.36 12.99
N ASP A 312 24.36 -10.97 14.20
CA ASP A 312 23.24 -10.05 14.38
C ASP A 312 23.60 -8.67 13.86
N LEU A 313 22.71 -8.11 13.05
CA LEU A 313 22.81 -6.75 12.55
C LEU A 313 21.85 -5.86 13.36
N GLU A 314 21.88 -4.57 13.06
CA GLU A 314 20.97 -3.63 13.70
C GLU A 314 19.51 -3.82 13.25
N GLU A 315 18.61 -3.31 14.09
CA GLU A 315 17.21 -3.13 13.76
C GLU A 315 17.01 -1.76 13.11
N VAL A 316 16.37 -1.74 11.94
CA VAL A 316 15.90 -0.51 11.30
C VAL A 316 14.47 -0.23 11.75
N ARG A 317 14.24 0.99 12.26
CA ARG A 317 12.93 1.44 12.72
C ARG A 317 12.48 2.66 11.91
N ILE A 318 11.33 2.53 11.28
CA ILE A 318 10.69 3.57 10.48
C ILE A 318 9.30 3.84 11.03
N SER A 319 8.96 5.11 11.20
CA SER A 319 7.66 5.56 11.67
C SER A 319 6.96 6.39 10.59
N PHE A 320 5.67 6.65 10.78
CA PHE A 320 4.92 7.61 9.96
C PHE A 320 5.64 8.95 9.81
N ASP A 321 6.24 9.45 10.89
CA ASP A 321 6.91 10.76 10.90
C ASP A 321 8.18 10.77 10.04
N ASP A 322 8.81 9.62 9.86
CA ASP A 322 9.95 9.47 8.95
C ASP A 322 9.50 9.56 7.47
N PHE A 323 8.28 9.13 7.14
CA PHE A 323 7.69 9.26 5.79
C PHE A 323 7.10 10.65 5.52
N TYR A 324 6.52 11.26 6.54
CA TYR A 324 5.76 12.51 6.41
C TYR A 324 6.23 13.54 7.45
N PRO A 325 7.48 14.02 7.37
CA PRO A 325 8.09 14.88 8.41
C PRO A 325 7.40 16.24 8.56
N THR A 326 6.66 16.69 7.55
CA THR A 326 5.92 17.96 7.56
C THR A 326 4.41 17.75 7.77
N PHE A 327 3.96 16.53 8.04
CA PHE A 327 2.54 16.27 8.26
C PHE A 327 2.07 16.95 9.54
N THR A 328 1.18 17.92 9.37
CA THR A 328 0.47 18.57 10.48
C THR A 328 -0.97 18.11 10.40
N GLU A 329 -1.53 17.57 11.49
CA GLU A 329 -2.94 17.18 11.50
C GLU A 329 -3.80 18.42 11.20
N LEU A 330 -4.55 18.37 10.09
CA LEU A 330 -5.39 19.50 9.65
C LEU A 330 -6.53 19.80 10.63
N VAL A 331 -6.83 18.89 11.56
CA VAL A 331 -7.76 19.08 12.68
C VAL A 331 -7.27 18.21 13.85
N PRO A 332 -6.86 18.79 15.00
CA PRO A 332 -6.57 17.99 16.18
C PRO A 332 -7.84 17.27 16.62
N LEU A 333 -7.75 15.95 16.77
CA LEU A 333 -8.87 15.17 17.30
C LEU A 333 -9.18 15.63 18.73
N PRO A 334 -10.46 15.75 19.13
CA PRO A 334 -10.79 15.87 20.54
C PRO A 334 -10.19 14.66 21.28
N ALA A 335 -9.43 14.94 22.33
CA ALA A 335 -8.81 13.91 23.15
C ALA A 335 -9.85 12.84 23.50
N ARG A 336 -9.51 11.57 23.29
CA ARG A 336 -10.37 10.46 23.73
C ARG A 336 -10.61 10.64 25.23
N SER A 337 -11.82 11.03 25.60
CA SER A 337 -12.25 11.01 27.00
C SER A 337 -12.00 9.59 27.53
N PRO A 338 -11.27 9.42 28.63
CA PRO A 338 -11.06 8.10 29.21
C PRO A 338 -12.43 7.47 29.44
N SER A 339 -12.63 6.29 28.86
CA SER A 339 -13.89 5.56 28.95
C SER A 339 -14.27 5.43 30.41
N ALA A 340 -15.36 6.08 30.81
CA ALA A 340 -15.92 5.93 32.14
C ALA A 340 -16.25 4.45 32.33
N THR A 341 -15.52 3.79 33.23
CA THR A 341 -15.78 2.43 33.66
C THR A 341 -17.22 2.38 34.18
N PRO A 342 -18.12 1.55 33.62
CA PRO A 342 -19.47 1.46 34.13
C PRO A 342 -19.39 0.88 35.56
N ARG A 343 -19.72 1.71 36.55
CA ARG A 343 -19.96 1.23 37.91
C ARG A 343 -21.18 0.32 37.86
N ARG A 344 -20.95 -0.99 37.97
CA ARG A 344 -22.01 -1.94 38.29
C ARG A 344 -22.61 -1.52 39.64
N ARG A 345 -23.91 -1.29 39.67
CA ARG A 345 -24.73 -1.32 40.89
C ARG A 345 -25.51 -2.63 40.89
#